data_AF-A0A2G9NQE0-F1
#
_entry.id   AF-A0A2G9NQE0-F1
#
_cell.length_a   1.000
_cell.length_b   1.000
_cell.length_c   1.000
_cell.angle_alpha   90.00
_cell.angle_beta   90.00
_cell.angle_gamma   90.00
#
_symmetry.space_group_name_H-M   'P 1'
#
loop_
_entity.id
_entity.type
_entity.pdbx_description
1 polymer ?
#
loop_
_entity_poly.entity_id
_entity_poly.type
_entity_poly.pdbx_seq_one_letter_code
_entity_poly.pdbx_strand_id
1 'polypeptide(L)' 'MAKIINVETNELREVVDGDTDDLIDKAEELGVAFGCTDGRCGSCRVEIVEGKKNLSDLTQNEKDV' A
#
# COMPACT_ATOMS: atom_id res chain seq x y z
N MET A 1 -16.33 -0.22 1.99
CA MET A 1 -15.44 -0.28 0.82
C MET A 1 -14.47 0.86 0.95
N ALA A 2 -13.18 0.54 0.97
CA ALA A 2 -12.12 1.54 0.97
C ALA A 2 -11.63 1.75 -0.48
N LYS A 3 -10.83 2.79 -0.71
CA LYS A 3 -10.30 3.13 -2.03
C LYS A 3 -8.84 3.53 -1.91
N ILE A 4 -8.06 3.14 -2.91
CA ILE A 4 -6.70 3.64 -3.12
C ILE A 4 -6.67 4.43 -4.43
N ILE A 5 -5.92 5.53 -4.43
CA ILE A 5 -5.83 6.47 -5.56
C ILE A 5 -4.36 6.74 -5.81
N ASN A 6 -3.91 6.50 -7.05
CA ASN A 6 -2.60 6.96 -7.50
C ASN A 6 -2.71 8.45 -7.81
N VAL A 7 -2.03 9.29 -7.03
CA VAL A 7 -2.11 10.76 -7.15
C VAL A 7 -1.49 11.30 -8.45
N GLU A 8 -0.60 10.55 -9.09
CA GLU A 8 0.07 10.96 -10.33
C GLU A 8 -0.79 10.65 -11.57
N THR A 9 -1.41 9.47 -11.60
CA THR A 9 -2.24 9.03 -12.75
C THR A 9 -3.73 9.32 -12.56
N ASN A 10 -4.15 9.64 -11.34
CA ASN A 10 -5.54 9.79 -10.92
C ASN A 10 -6.39 8.51 -11.11
N GLU A 11 -5.73 7.36 -11.27
CA GLU A 11 -6.38 6.06 -11.29
C GLU A 11 -6.75 5.62 -9.89
N LEU A 12 -7.88 4.89 -9.79
CA LEU A 12 -8.38 4.38 -8.52
C LEU A 12 -8.65 2.88 -8.59
N ARG A 13 -8.56 2.23 -7.43
CA ARG A 13 -9.03 0.87 -7.20
C ARG A 13 -9.87 0.82 -5.93
N GLU A 14 -10.93 0.05 -5.97
CA GLU A 14 -11.73 -0.27 -4.80
C GLU A 14 -11.07 -1.44 -4.07
N VAL A 15 -11.03 -1.35 -2.74
CA VAL A 15 -10.45 -2.39 -1.89
C VAL A 15 -11.44 -2.81 -0.81
N VAL A 16 -11.39 -4.09 -0.46
CA VAL A 16 -12.17 -4.66 0.64
C VAL A 16 -11.53 -4.25 1.97
N ASP A 17 -12.35 -3.71 2.87
CA ASP A 17 -11.85 -3.23 4.15
C ASP A 17 -11.35 -4.40 5.02
N GLY A 18 -10.12 -4.29 5.52
CA GLY A 18 -9.45 -5.33 6.31
C GLY A 18 -8.82 -6.47 5.50
N ASP A 19 -8.94 -6.47 4.17
CA ASP A 19 -8.30 -7.46 3.30
C ASP A 19 -6.93 -6.95 2.83
N THR A 20 -5.86 -7.52 3.39
CA THR A 20 -4.49 -7.07 3.11
C THR A 20 -4.00 -7.55 1.75
N ASP A 21 -4.41 -8.74 1.31
CA ASP A 21 -3.98 -9.31 0.03
C ASP A 21 -4.63 -8.51 -1.11
N ASP A 22 -5.93 -8.19 -1.01
CA ASP A 22 -6.62 -7.33 -1.98
C ASP A 22 -5.99 -5.92 -2.06
N LEU A 23 -5.59 -5.34 -0.92
CA LEU A 23 -4.88 -4.06 -0.90
C LEU A 23 -3.55 -4.10 -1.69
N ILE A 24 -2.76 -5.17 -1.50
CA ILE A 24 -1.48 -5.36 -2.17
C ILE A 24 -1.68 -5.54 -3.68
N ASP A 25 -2.59 -6.43 -4.08
CA ASP A 25 -2.89 -6.70 -5.48
C ASP A 25 -3.33 -5.42 -6.23
N LYS A 26 -4.22 -4.64 -5.61
CA LYS A 26 -4.70 -3.38 -6.20
C LYS A 26 -3.63 -2.29 -6.21
N ALA A 27 -2.73 -2.25 -5.23
CA ALA A 27 -1.59 -1.33 -5.26
C ALA A 27 -0.61 -1.70 -6.38
N GLU A 28 -0.38 -2.99 -6.64
CA GLU A 28 0.46 -3.47 -7.74
C GLU A 28 -0.14 -3.10 -9.11
N GLU A 29 -1.47 -3.27 -9.28
CA GLU A 29 -2.19 -2.81 -10.47
C GLU A 29 -2.07 -1.28 -10.71
N LEU A 30 -1.80 -0.50 -9.66
CA LEU A 30 -1.58 0.95 -9.72
C LEU A 30 -0.09 1.35 -9.88
N GLY A 31 0.80 0.36 -10.02
CA GLY A 31 2.21 0.56 -10.34
C GLY A 31 3.19 0.42 -9.17
N VAL A 32 2.74 0.00 -7.99
CA VAL A 32 3.64 -0.26 -6.84
C VAL A 32 4.35 -1.60 -7.02
N ALA A 33 5.67 -1.62 -6.96
CA ALA A 33 6.43 -2.86 -7.09
C ALA A 33 6.55 -3.59 -5.75
N PHE A 34 6.08 -4.84 -5.68
CA PHE A 34 6.27 -5.69 -4.51
C PHE A 34 7.45 -6.65 -4.70
N GLY A 35 8.14 -6.97 -3.60
CA GLY A 35 9.32 -7.85 -3.61
C GLY A 35 9.31 -8.88 -2.49
N CYS A 36 9.18 -8.42 -1.24
CA CYS A 36 8.94 -9.26 -0.07
C CYS A 36 7.55 -8.97 0.51
N THR A 37 7.04 -9.88 1.34
CA THR A 37 5.78 -9.71 2.08
C THR A 37 5.99 -9.49 3.59
N ASP A 38 7.23 -9.36 4.05
CA ASP A 38 7.61 -9.26 5.46
C ASP A 38 8.32 -7.95 5.83
N GLY A 39 8.32 -6.97 4.92
CA GLY A 39 8.78 -5.61 5.16
C GLY A 39 10.30 -5.40 5.15
N ARG A 40 11.11 -6.29 4.55
CA ARG A 40 12.58 -6.22 4.61
C ARG A 40 13.29 -5.65 3.36
N CYS A 41 12.61 -5.56 2.21
CA CYS A 41 13.28 -5.17 0.96
C CYS A 41 13.12 -3.69 0.57
N GLY A 42 12.00 -3.05 0.93
CA GLY A 42 11.72 -1.66 0.59
C GLY A 42 11.25 -1.38 -0.83
N SER A 43 11.01 -2.40 -1.66
CA SER A 43 10.54 -2.22 -3.05
C SER A 43 9.19 -1.50 -3.15
N CYS A 44 8.30 -1.71 -2.18
CA CYS A 44 6.93 -1.19 -2.16
C CYS A 44 6.78 0.19 -1.50
N ARG A 45 7.87 0.95 -1.36
CA ARG A 45 7.84 2.27 -0.72
C ARG A 45 6.96 3.26 -1.49
N VAL A 46 6.00 3.85 -0.78
CA VAL A 46 5.09 4.89 -1.28
C VAL A 46 4.92 5.98 -0.23
N GLU A 47 4.50 7.17 -0.66
CA GLU A 47 4.12 8.25 0.24
C GLU A 47 2.60 8.31 0.38
N ILE A 48 2.10 8.26 1.61
CA ILE A 48 0.65 8.38 1.88
C ILE A 48 0.30 9.86 2.02
N VAL A 49 -0.31 10.43 0.97
CA VAL A 49 -0.75 11.84 0.95
C VAL A 49 -1.96 12.06 1.86
N GLU A 50 -2.92 11.15 1.86
CA GLU A 50 -4.13 11.20 2.70
C GLU A 50 -4.52 9.80 3.21
N GLY A 51 -5.25 9.74 4.34
CA GLY A 51 -5.82 8.49 4.83
C GLY A 51 -4.90 7.62 5.70
N LYS A 52 -3.69 8.07 6.06
CA LYS A 52 -2.73 7.34 6.93
C LYS A 52 -3.35 6.80 8.21
N LYS A 53 -4.31 7.52 8.82
CA LYS A 53 -5.04 7.10 10.03
C LYS A 53 -5.86 5.82 9.89
N ASN A 54 -6.14 5.38 8.66
CA ASN A 54 -6.89 4.17 8.36
C ASN A 54 -5.97 2.93 8.25
N LEU A 55 -4.66 3.14 8.25
CA LEU A 55 -3.66 2.09 8.11
C LEU A 55 -3.07 1.74 9.47
N SER A 56 -2.52 0.53 9.59
CA SER A 56 -1.69 0.17 10.73
C SER A 56 -0.41 0.99 10.76
N ASP A 57 0.19 1.09 11.95
CA ASP A 57 1.55 1.59 12.05
C ASP A 57 2.54 0.66 11.34
N LEU A 58 3.66 1.23 10.92
CA LEU A 58 4.77 0.46 10.36
C LEU A 58 5.28 -0.57 11.39
N THR A 59 5.53 -1.78 10.92
CA THR A 59 6.23 -2.83 11.67
C THR A 59 7.70 -2.43 11.91
N GLN A 60 8.40 -3.18 12.77
CA GLN A 60 9.82 -2.92 13.01
C GLN A 60 10.66 -3.14 11.75
N ASN A 61 10.38 -4.20 10.98
CA ASN A 61 11.08 -4.48 9.72
C ASN A 61 10.96 -3.31 8.75
N GLU A 62 9.75 -2.77 8.56
CA GLU A 62 9.51 -1.65 7.64
C GLU A 62 10.17 -0.33 8.08
N LYS A 63 10.47 -0.17 9.38
CA LYS A 63 11.20 0.98 9.92
C LYS A 63 12.71 0.89 9.74
N ASP A 64 13.25 -0.33 9.68
CA ASP A 64 14.68 -0.60 9.60
C ASP A 64 15.21 -0.66 8.15
N VAL A 65 14.31 -0.63 7.17
CA VAL A 65 14.61 -0.46 5.74
C VAL A 65 14.73 1.02 5.43
#